data_AF-A0A6J3GTP8-F1
#
_entry.id   AF-A0A6J3GTP8-F1
#
_cell.length_a   1.000
_cell.length_b   1.000
_cell.length_c   1.000
_cell.angle_alpha   90.00
_cell.angle_beta   90.00
_cell.angle_gamma   90.00
#
_symmetry.space_group_name_H-M   'P 1'
#
loop_
_entity.id
_entity.type
_entity.pdbx_description
1 polymer ?
#
loop_
_entity_poly.entity_id
_entity_poly.type
_entity_poly.pdbx_seq_one_letter_code
_entity_poly.pdbx_strand_id
1 'polypeptide(L)'
;MAGAGSAAVSGAGTPVAGPTGRDLFAEGLLEFLRPAVQQLDSHVHAVRESQVELREQIDNLATELCRINEDQKVALDLDPYVKKLLNARRRVVLVNNILQNAQAWIWVIDN
;
A
#
# COMPACT_ATOMS: atom_id res chain seq x y z
N MET A 1 -50.83 -40.19 69.05
CA MET A 1 -51.51 -39.34 68.04
C MET A 1 -50.61 -39.33 66.81
N ALA A 2 -50.73 -40.33 65.94
CA ALA A 2 -51.48 -40.26 64.66
C ALA A 2 -50.82 -39.24 63.69
N GLY A 3 -50.34 -39.61 62.50
CA GLY A 3 -50.59 -40.81 61.73
C GLY A 3 -49.56 -41.06 60.62
N ALA A 4 -49.71 -42.25 60.05
CA ALA A 4 -49.02 -42.74 58.87
C ALA A 4 -49.52 -42.04 57.59
N GLY A 5 -48.67 -42.02 56.56
CA GLY A 5 -49.00 -41.56 55.22
C GLY A 5 -48.03 -42.13 54.19
N SER A 6 -48.22 -43.41 53.86
CA SER A 6 -47.62 -44.12 52.73
C SER A 6 -48.23 -43.63 51.42
N ALA A 7 -47.42 -43.42 50.38
CA ALA A 7 -47.80 -43.71 48.98
C ALA A 7 -46.58 -43.57 48.04
N ALA A 8 -46.10 -44.71 47.56
CA ALA A 8 -45.36 -44.81 46.33
C ALA A 8 -46.27 -44.51 45.14
N VAL A 9 -45.86 -43.63 44.23
CA VAL A 9 -46.28 -43.49 42.82
C VAL A 9 -45.45 -42.31 42.27
N SER A 10 -44.85 -42.26 41.09
CA SER A 10 -44.94 -43.05 39.89
C SER A 10 -43.66 -42.79 39.10
N GLY A 11 -43.20 -43.77 38.33
CA GLY A 11 -42.20 -43.55 37.32
C GLY A 11 -42.65 -42.46 36.34
N ALA A 12 -41.82 -41.45 36.16
CA ALA A 12 -41.79 -40.65 34.95
C ALA A 12 -40.37 -40.77 34.43
N GLY A 13 -40.13 -41.82 33.64
CA GLY A 13 -39.02 -41.82 32.72
C GLY A 13 -39.12 -40.53 31.93
N THR A 14 -38.14 -39.65 32.11
CA THR A 14 -37.90 -38.58 31.17
C THR A 14 -37.87 -39.22 29.79
N PRO A 15 -38.78 -38.85 28.86
CA PRO A 15 -38.58 -39.25 27.49
C PRO A 15 -37.26 -38.61 27.12
N VAL A 16 -36.23 -39.43 26.91
CA VAL A 16 -35.06 -39.01 26.18
C VAL A 16 -35.65 -38.48 24.87
N ALA A 17 -35.66 -37.15 24.73
CA ALA A 17 -36.12 -36.52 23.53
C ALA A 17 -35.05 -36.87 22.50
N GLY A 18 -35.25 -38.00 21.82
CA GLY A 18 -34.57 -38.27 20.57
C GLY A 18 -34.75 -37.05 19.68
N PRO A 19 -33.74 -36.70 18.88
CA PRO A 19 -33.77 -35.48 18.09
C PRO A 19 -35.09 -35.43 17.33
N THR A 20 -35.85 -34.36 17.55
CA THR A 20 -37.15 -34.24 16.88
C THR A 20 -36.89 -34.20 15.37
N GLY A 21 -37.85 -34.62 14.53
CA GLY A 21 -37.67 -34.56 13.07
C GLY A 21 -37.26 -33.15 12.56
N ARG A 22 -37.56 -32.11 13.36
CA ARG A 22 -37.11 -30.74 13.15
C ARG A 22 -35.61 -30.55 13.39
N ASP A 23 -35.05 -31.20 14.40
CA ASP A 23 -33.62 -31.12 14.73
C ASP A 23 -32.78 -31.85 13.69
N LEU A 24 -33.22 -33.03 13.26
CA LEU A 24 -32.57 -33.80 12.17
C LEU A 24 -32.57 -33.03 10.84
N PHE A 25 -33.68 -32.36 10.53
CA PHE A 25 -33.77 -31.52 9.34
C PHE A 25 -32.87 -30.27 9.43
N ALA A 26 -32.86 -29.60 10.58
CA ALA A 26 -31.99 -28.46 10.82
C ALA A 26 -30.51 -28.84 10.72
N GLU A 27 -30.14 -30.00 11.27
CA GLU A 27 -28.78 -30.53 11.18
C GLU A 27 -28.39 -30.86 9.74
N GLY A 28 -29.25 -31.53 8.96
CA GLY A 28 -29.01 -31.77 7.55
C GLY A 28 -28.88 -30.49 6.71
N LEU A 29 -29.66 -29.45 7.02
CA LEU A 29 -29.54 -28.14 6.36
C LEU A 29 -28.23 -27.44 6.71
N LEU A 30 -27.80 -27.51 7.97
CA LEU A 30 -26.50 -26.96 8.40
C LEU A 30 -25.34 -27.71 7.76
N GLU A 31 -25.44 -29.03 7.65
CA GLU A 31 -24.42 -29.86 7.01
C GLU A 31 -24.31 -29.59 5.51
N PHE A 32 -25.45 -29.33 4.86
CA PHE A 32 -25.50 -28.86 3.47
C PHE A 32 -24.87 -27.46 3.28
N LEU A 33 -25.11 -26.51 4.19
CA LEU A 33 -24.59 -25.15 4.10
C LEU A 33 -23.12 -25.02 4.53
N ARG A 34 -22.64 -25.93 5.37
CA ARG A 34 -21.26 -25.96 5.89
C ARG A 34 -20.17 -25.73 4.84
N PRO A 35 -20.14 -26.44 3.69
CA PRO A 35 -19.13 -26.21 2.67
C PRO A 35 -19.16 -24.79 2.08
N ALA A 36 -20.36 -24.21 1.90
CA ALA A 36 -20.49 -22.84 1.38
C ALA A 36 -19.97 -21.80 2.38
N VAL A 37 -20.23 -21.99 3.68
CA VAL A 37 -19.72 -21.11 4.74
C VAL A 37 -18.20 -21.22 4.85
N GLN A 38 -17.64 -22.43 4.78
CA GLN A 38 -16.19 -22.64 4.81
C GLN A 38 -15.50 -22.01 3.60
N GLN A 39 -16.10 -22.14 2.42
CA GLN A 39 -15.57 -21.51 1.21
C GLN A 39 -15.59 -19.98 1.32
N LEU A 40 -16.70 -19.40 1.81
CA LEU A 40 -16.78 -17.97 2.06
C LEU A 40 -15.72 -17.51 3.07
N ASP A 41 -15.54 -18.24 4.17
CA ASP A 41 -14.54 -17.91 5.18
C ASP A 41 -13.10 -17.94 4.62
N SER A 42 -12.80 -18.93 3.77
CA SER A 42 -11.54 -19.00 3.04
C SER A 42 -11.33 -17.80 2.11
N HIS A 43 -12.37 -17.38 1.38
CA HIS A 43 -12.29 -16.19 0.54
C HIS A 43 -12.09 -14.91 1.36
N VAL A 44 -12.77 -14.78 2.50
CA VAL A 44 -12.59 -13.65 3.42
C VAL A 44 -11.16 -13.59 3.95
N HIS A 45 -10.60 -14.73 4.34
CA HIS A 45 -9.20 -14.82 4.77
C HIS A 45 -8.24 -14.41 3.65
N ALA A 46 -8.40 -14.95 2.43
CA ALA A 46 -7.56 -14.62 1.29
C ALA A 46 -7.61 -13.11 0.94
N VAL A 47 -8.80 -12.51 0.97
CA VAL A 47 -8.95 -11.07 0.75
C VAL A 47 -8.24 -10.28 1.85
N ARG A 48 -8.37 -10.69 3.11
CA ARG A 48 -7.71 -10.02 4.23
C ARG A 48 -6.19 -10.07 4.09
N GLU A 49 -5.63 -11.21 3.71
CA GLU A 49 -4.19 -11.37 3.45
C GLU A 49 -3.73 -10.45 2.31
N SER A 50 -4.44 -10.45 1.18
CA SER A 50 -4.13 -9.58 0.04
C SER A 50 -4.20 -8.09 0.41
N GLN A 51 -5.14 -7.69 1.26
CA GLN A 51 -5.25 -6.31 1.75
C GLN A 51 -4.10 -5.91 2.68
N VAL A 52 -3.58 -6.84 3.49
CA VAL A 52 -2.40 -6.59 4.32
C VAL A 52 -1.16 -6.43 3.43
N GLU A 53 -0.96 -7.34 2.48
CA GLU A 53 0.15 -7.26 1.53
C GLU A 53 0.12 -5.97 0.70
N LEU A 54 -1.05 -5.59 0.18
CA LEU A 54 -1.21 -4.35 -0.56
C LEU A 54 -0.84 -3.12 0.28
N ARG A 55 -1.23 -3.11 1.56
CA ARG A 55 -0.86 -2.01 2.46
C ARG A 55 0.65 -1.94 2.66
N GLU A 56 1.32 -3.07 2.88
CA GLU A 56 2.78 -3.12 2.98
C GLU A 56 3.45 -2.63 1.69
N GLN A 57 2.94 -3.02 0.51
CA GLN A 57 3.45 -2.54 -0.76
C GLN A 57 3.26 -1.03 -0.94
N ILE A 58 2.12 -0.47 -0.52
CA ILE A 58 1.88 0.98 -0.53
C ILE A 58 2.85 1.71 0.39
N ASP A 59 3.06 1.21 1.61
CA ASP A 59 3.97 1.81 2.59
C ASP A 59 5.43 1.77 2.11
N ASN A 60 5.84 0.65 1.51
CA ASN A 60 7.16 0.50 0.88
C ASN A 60 7.35 1.48 -0.29
N LEU A 61 6.36 1.59 -1.18
CA LEU A 61 6.40 2.52 -2.30
C LEU A 61 6.46 3.98 -1.82
N ALA A 62 5.67 4.34 -0.80
CA ALA A 62 5.70 5.68 -0.21
C ALA A 62 7.08 6.01 0.37
N THR A 63 7.72 5.03 1.02
CA THR A 63 9.08 5.17 1.57
C THR A 63 10.11 5.37 0.45
N GLU A 64 10.05 4.56 -0.61
CA GLU A 64 10.95 4.70 -1.77
C GLU A 64 10.75 6.04 -2.49
N LEU A 65 9.51 6.51 -2.65
CA LEU A 65 9.22 7.82 -3.23
C LEU A 65 9.76 8.96 -2.36
N CYS A 66 9.68 8.85 -1.03
CA CYS A 66 10.30 9.80 -0.12
C CYS A 66 11.83 9.81 -0.27
N ARG A 67 12.46 8.63 -0.33
CA ARG A 67 13.91 8.51 -0.54
C ARG A 67 14.35 9.14 -1.88
N ILE A 68 13.65 8.81 -2.97
CA ILE A 68 13.93 9.38 -4.29
C ILE A 68 13.75 10.89 -4.28
N ASN A 69 12.70 11.41 -3.63
CA ASN A 69 12.47 12.84 -3.50
C ASN A 69 13.58 13.53 -2.70
N GLU A 70 14.13 12.90 -1.65
CA GLU A 70 15.28 13.41 -0.92
C GLU A 70 16.56 13.39 -1.75
N ASP A 71 16.81 12.30 -2.48
CA ASP A 71 17.95 12.17 -3.40
C ASP A 71 17.87 13.22 -4.53
N GLN A 72 16.67 13.47 -5.08
CA GLN A 72 16.43 14.48 -6.11
C GLN A 72 16.44 15.92 -5.56
N LYS A 73 16.14 16.11 -4.27
CA LYS A 73 16.25 17.40 -3.57
C LYS A 73 17.69 17.83 -3.33
N VAL A 74 18.68 17.01 -3.68
CA VAL A 74 20.01 17.54 -4.08
C VAL A 74 19.82 18.26 -5.41
N ALA A 75 19.13 19.40 -5.37
CA ALA A 75 19.12 20.35 -6.44
C ALA A 75 20.58 20.76 -6.65
N LEU A 76 21.22 20.17 -7.67
CA LEU A 76 22.49 20.65 -8.17
C LEU A 76 22.29 22.14 -8.43
N ASP A 77 22.88 22.98 -7.58
CA ASP A 77 22.87 24.42 -7.80
C ASP A 77 23.67 24.66 -9.07
N LEU A 78 22.95 24.87 -10.18
CA LEU A 78 23.52 25.13 -11.49
C LEU A 78 23.96 26.58 -11.62
N ASP A 79 23.55 27.49 -10.72
CA ASP A 79 23.91 28.91 -10.79
C ASP A 79 25.42 29.16 -10.79
N PRO A 80 26.25 28.50 -9.97
CA PRO A 80 27.71 28.60 -10.05
C PRO A 80 28.27 28.20 -11.43
N TYR A 81 27.70 27.17 -12.06
CA TYR A 81 28.14 26.68 -13.36
C TYR A 81 27.66 27.60 -14.50
N VAL A 82 26.42 28.08 -14.43
CA VAL A 82 25.87 29.09 -15.34
C VAL A 82 26.69 30.39 -15.25
N LYS A 83 27.06 30.84 -14.05
CA LYS A 83 27.94 32.01 -13.84
C LYS A 83 29.32 31.79 -14.45
N LYS A 84 29.93 30.62 -14.27
CA LYS A 84 31.22 30.26 -14.91
C LYS A 84 31.11 30.30 -16.43
N LEU A 85 30.03 29.75 -17.00
CA LEU A 85 29.78 29.75 -18.45
C LEU A 85 29.56 31.16 -18.99
N LEU A 86 28.76 31.99 -18.31
CA LEU A 86 28.54 33.38 -18.69
C LEU A 86 29.84 34.21 -18.63
N ASN A 87 30.67 33.98 -17.62
CA ASN A 87 31.98 34.63 -17.54
C ASN A 87 32.93 34.19 -18.65
N ALA A 88 32.94 32.90 -19.03
CA ALA A 88 33.67 32.43 -20.18
C ALA A 88 33.15 33.08 -21.48
N ARG A 89 31.83 33.11 -21.70
CA ARG A 89 31.19 33.75 -22.85
C ARG A 89 31.58 35.23 -22.95
N ARG A 90 31.50 35.99 -21.86
CA ARG A 90 31.90 37.42 -21.82
C ARG A 90 33.36 37.62 -22.23
N ARG A 91 34.27 36.77 -21.73
CA ARG A 91 35.69 36.83 -22.10
C ARG A 91 35.91 36.54 -23.59
N VAL A 92 35.23 35.54 -24.14
CA VAL A 92 35.31 35.23 -25.58
C VAL A 92 34.79 36.40 -26.42
N VAL A 93 33.67 37.01 -26.03
CA VAL A 93 33.11 38.17 -26.73
C VAL A 93 34.08 39.36 -26.68
N LEU A 94 34.72 39.61 -25.53
CA LEU A 94 35.72 40.68 -25.39
C LEU A 94 36.93 40.43 -26.29
N VAL A 95 37.48 39.20 -26.26
CA VAL A 95 38.62 38.82 -27.11
C VAL A 95 38.25 38.97 -28.59
N ASN A 96 37.06 38.53 -28.98
CA ASN A 96 36.56 38.69 -30.35
C ASN A 96 36.48 40.18 -30.75
N ASN A 97 35.95 41.04 -29.87
CA ASN A 97 35.88 42.47 -30.15
C ASN A 97 37.27 43.10 -30.32
N ILE A 98 38.24 42.75 -29.45
CA ILE A 98 39.61 43.22 -29.56
C ILE A 98 40.26 42.76 -30.87
N LEU A 99 40.06 41.48 -31.26
CA LEU A 99 40.59 40.93 -32.50
C LEU A 99 39.99 41.62 -33.73
N GLN A 100 38.67 41.81 -33.78
CA GLN A 100 38.01 42.52 -34.87
C GLN A 100 38.52 43.96 -35.00
N ASN A 101 38.70 44.65 -33.87
CA ASN A 101 39.28 45.99 -33.88
C ASN A 101 40.71 45.94 -34.44
N ALA A 102 41.59 45.09 -33.90
CA ALA A 102 42.97 44.93 -34.38
C ALA A 102 43.06 44.65 -35.88
N GLN A 103 42.18 43.78 -36.39
CA GLN A 103 42.08 43.47 -37.81
C GLN A 103 41.64 44.68 -38.65
N ALA A 104 40.68 45.47 -38.16
CA ALA A 104 40.27 46.71 -38.83
C ALA A 104 41.43 47.72 -38.92
N TRP A 105 42.25 47.84 -37.87
CA TRP A 105 43.45 48.70 -37.91
C TRP A 105 44.46 48.24 -38.95
N ILE A 106 44.71 46.94 -39.05
CA ILE A 106 45.62 46.36 -40.06
C ILE A 106 45.07 46.63 -41.46
N TRP A 107 43.77 46.43 -41.68
CA TRP A 107 43.13 46.71 -42.96
C TRP A 107 43.29 48.16 -43.42
N VAL A 108 43.26 49.12 -42.48
CA VAL A 108 43.48 50.55 -42.77
C VAL A 108 44.95 50.87 -43.07
N ILE A 109 45.89 50.11 -42.51
CA ILE A 109 47.33 50.31 -42.78
C ILE A 109 47.72 49.71 -44.13
N ASP A 110 47.11 48.58 -44.50
CA ASP A 110 47.43 47.85 -45.73
C ASP A 110 46.76 48.42 -47.00
N ASN A 111 45.91 49.45 -46.89
CA ASN A 111 45.13 50.07 -47.99
C ASN A 111 45.26 51.60 -48.00
#